data_AF-A0A8C3GWX5-F1
#
_entry.id   AF-A0A8C3GWX5-F1
#
_cell.length_a   1.000
_cell.length_b   1.000
_cell.length_c   1.000
_cell.angle_alpha   90.00
_cell.angle_beta   90.00
_cell.angle_gamma   90.00
#
_symmetry.space_group_name_H-M   'P 1'
#
loop_
_entity.id
_entity.type
_entity.pdbx_description
1 polymer ?
#
loop_
_entity_poly.entity_id
_entity_poly.type
_entity_poly.pdbx_seq_one_letter_code
_entity_poly.pdbx_strand_id
1 'polypeptide(L)'
;MEFSFPFFHGKITRRTCEELLSKKKKNGSYLIRESESVEGALCLCVFFEDLTYTYRIFREHQGYFRIQTSEGVPERMFKTLKDLIYAFEKPNQGLITNLRYPVKKPKALRRSQRIKSGMDNIYDEADDSDGYVTVLP
;
A
#
# COMPACT_ATOMS: atom_id res chain seq x y z
N MET A 1 -3.41 5.59 17.68
CA MET A 1 -4.27 5.39 16.49
C MET A 1 -3.39 5.38 15.25
N GLU A 2 -3.14 4.20 14.67
CA GLU A 2 -2.45 4.10 13.38
C GLU A 2 -3.35 4.71 12.29
N PHE A 3 -3.01 5.90 11.79
CA PHE A 3 -3.67 6.48 10.62
C PHE A 3 -3.28 5.67 9.38
N SER A 4 -3.94 4.54 9.19
CA SER A 4 -3.73 3.72 8.01
C SER A 4 -4.35 4.40 6.80
N PHE A 5 -3.51 4.97 5.94
CA PHE A 5 -3.94 5.58 4.69
C PHE A 5 -4.67 4.56 3.81
N PRO A 6 -5.88 4.88 3.31
CA PRO A 6 -6.63 3.95 2.47
C PRO A 6 -5.89 3.61 1.17
N PHE A 7 -5.14 4.57 0.63
CA PHE A 7 -4.35 4.44 -0.59
C PHE A 7 -2.96 3.82 -0.37
N PHE A 8 -2.51 3.60 0.86
CA PHE A 8 -1.20 3.00 1.12
C PHE A 8 -1.33 1.49 1.30
N HIS A 9 -0.71 0.72 0.41
CA HIS A 9 -0.78 -0.74 0.32
C HIS A 9 0.40 -1.46 1.01
N GLY A 10 1.48 -0.75 1.31
CA GLY A 10 2.71 -1.34 1.87
C GLY A 10 3.43 -2.23 0.85
N LYS A 11 4.01 -3.33 1.31
CA LYS A 11 4.70 -4.34 0.48
C LYS A 11 3.72 -5.18 -0.35
N ILE A 12 3.25 -4.63 -1.47
CA ILE A 12 2.57 -5.39 -2.53
C ILE A 12 3.43 -5.39 -3.80
N THR A 13 3.30 -6.44 -4.61
CA THR A 13 4.05 -6.54 -5.86
C THR A 13 3.51 -5.59 -6.92
N ARG A 14 4.35 -5.27 -7.91
CA ARG A 14 3.93 -4.52 -9.11
C ARG A 14 2.70 -5.16 -9.77
N ARG A 15 2.70 -6.49 -9.93
CA ARG A 15 1.58 -7.23 -10.52
C ARG A 15 0.29 -7.06 -9.72
N THR A 16 0.34 -7.22 -8.40
CA THR A 16 -0.85 -7.03 -7.55
C THR A 16 -1.36 -5.58 -7.61
N CYS A 17 -0.46 -4.60 -7.70
CA CYS A 17 -0.83 -3.19 -7.89
C CYS A 17 -1.59 -2.97 -9.20
N GLU A 18 -1.04 -3.46 -10.32
CA GLU A 18 -1.66 -3.35 -11.65
C GLU A 18 -3.04 -4.03 -11.66
N GLU A 19 -3.17 -5.23 -11.08
CA GLU A 19 -4.47 -5.92 -10.97
C GLU A 19 -5.50 -5.11 -10.17
N LEU A 20 -5.09 -4.47 -9.06
CA LEU A 20 -6.00 -3.66 -8.23
C LEU A 20 -6.47 -2.41 -8.96
N LEU A 21 -5.57 -1.75 -9.70
CA LEU A 21 -5.88 -0.56 -10.50
C LEU A 21 -6.73 -0.90 -11.72
N SER A 22 -6.37 -1.94 -12.46
CA SER A 22 -7.11 -2.41 -13.63
C SER A 22 -8.49 -2.98 -13.28
N LYS A 23 -8.72 -3.47 -12.06
CA LYS A 23 -10.07 -3.81 -11.59
C LYS A 23 -10.96 -2.58 -11.37
N LYS A 24 -10.39 -1.41 -11.11
CA LYS A 24 -11.16 -0.17 -10.93
C LYS A 24 -11.55 0.47 -12.27
N LYS A 25 -10.72 0.34 -13.31
CA LYS A 25 -10.94 0.89 -14.66
C LYS A 25 -11.40 2.35 -14.67
N LYS A 26 -10.78 3.19 -13.83
CA LYS A 26 -11.09 4.62 -13.73
C LYS A 26 -9.82 5.44 -13.82
N ASN A 27 -9.73 6.31 -14.82
CA ASN A 27 -8.61 7.23 -14.98
C ASN A 27 -8.42 8.10 -13.72
N GLY A 28 -7.17 8.22 -13.27
CA GLY A 28 -6.83 8.87 -12.01
C GLY A 28 -7.06 8.00 -10.78
N SER A 29 -7.33 6.69 -10.95
CA SER A 29 -7.24 5.75 -9.83
C SER A 29 -5.79 5.59 -9.41
N TYR A 30 -5.54 5.55 -8.11
CA TYR A 30 -4.17 5.50 -7.61
C TYR A 30 -4.02 4.72 -6.31
N LEU A 31 -2.80 4.27 -6.05
CA LEU A 31 -2.34 3.75 -4.77
C LEU A 31 -0.85 3.97 -4.59
N ILE A 32 -0.38 3.89 -3.35
CA ILE A 32 1.03 3.90 -2.99
C ILE A 32 1.42 2.52 -2.46
N ARG A 33 2.56 2.00 -2.91
CA ARG A 33 3.19 0.78 -2.40
C ARG A 33 4.67 1.02 -2.08
N GLU A 34 5.27 0.09 -1.36
CA GLU A 34 6.73 0.05 -1.23
C GLU A 34 7.36 -0.40 -2.56
N SER A 35 8.54 0.14 -2.87
CA SER A 35 9.29 -0.24 -4.06
C SER A 35 9.92 -1.62 -3.88
N GLU A 36 9.82 -2.48 -4.90
CA GLU A 36 10.47 -3.80 -4.91
C GLU A 36 11.95 -3.71 -5.30
N SER A 37 12.34 -2.68 -6.03
CA SER A 37 13.69 -2.55 -6.60
C SER A 37 14.58 -1.55 -5.86
N VAL A 38 14.01 -0.67 -5.04
CA VAL A 38 14.75 0.37 -4.33
C VAL A 38 14.30 0.37 -2.87
N GLU A 39 15.18 -0.06 -1.97
CA GLU A 39 14.90 -0.09 -0.55
C GLU A 39 14.57 1.31 -0.01
N GLY A 40 13.59 1.39 0.89
CA GLY A 40 13.15 2.65 1.50
C GLY A 40 12.33 3.57 0.59
N ALA A 41 12.34 3.36 -0.73
CA ALA A 41 11.54 4.12 -1.68
C ALA A 41 10.08 3.60 -1.75
N LEU A 42 9.19 4.50 -2.13
CA LEU A 42 7.79 4.21 -2.40
C LEU A 42 7.50 4.37 -3.90
N CYS A 43 6.40 3.77 -4.34
CA CYS A 43 5.89 3.90 -5.69
C CYS A 43 4.47 4.43 -5.63
N LEU A 44 4.23 5.60 -6.23
CA LEU A 44 2.89 6.08 -6.56
C LEU A 44 2.50 5.47 -7.90
N CYS A 45 1.47 4.63 -7.90
CA CYS A 45 0.95 3.99 -9.10
C CYS A 45 -0.38 4.64 -9.48
N VAL A 46 -0.51 5.05 -10.75
CA VAL A 46 -1.66 5.79 -11.28
C VAL A 46 -2.17 5.09 -12.54
N PHE A 47 -3.48 4.81 -12.58
CA PHE A 47 -4.15 4.23 -13.73
C PHE A 47 -4.62 5.32 -14.70
N PHE A 48 -4.26 5.17 -15.97
CA PHE A 48 -4.73 6.03 -17.06
C PHE A 48 -4.69 5.25 -18.38
N GLU A 49 -5.80 5.26 -19.12
CA GLU A 49 -5.90 4.64 -20.47
C GLU A 49 -5.40 3.19 -20.50
N ASP A 50 -5.93 2.35 -19.60
CA ASP A 50 -5.60 0.93 -19.47
C ASP A 50 -4.13 0.62 -19.11
N LEU A 51 -3.34 1.65 -18.79
CA LEU A 51 -1.96 1.56 -18.35
C LEU A 51 -1.79 1.99 -16.89
N THR A 52 -0.81 1.38 -16.22
CA THR A 52 -0.38 1.77 -14.88
C THR A 52 0.96 2.50 -14.95
N TYR A 53 0.92 3.79 -14.66
CA TYR A 53 2.09 4.65 -14.57
C TYR A 53 2.65 4.61 -13.14
N THR A 54 3.96 4.44 -13.01
CA THR A 54 4.62 4.34 -11.70
C THR A 54 5.62 5.48 -11.53
N TYR A 55 5.43 6.27 -10.47
CA TYR A 55 6.30 7.37 -10.07
C TYR A 55 7.01 6.99 -8.78
N ARG A 56 8.33 7.19 -8.75
CA ARG A 56 9.13 6.86 -7.57
C ARG A 56 9.11 8.02 -6.57
N ILE A 57 8.86 7.70 -5.31
CA ILE A 57 8.91 8.63 -4.19
C ILE A 57 10.07 8.22 -3.29
N PHE A 58 11.00 9.14 -3.06
CA PHE A 58 12.12 9.00 -2.15
C PHE A 58 11.80 9.64 -0.80
N ARG A 59 12.35 9.05 0.26
CA ARG A 59 12.37 9.62 1.60
C ARG A 59 13.70 10.33 1.76
N GLU A 60 13.67 11.64 1.89
CA GLU A 60 14.85 12.48 2.02
C GLU A 60 15.28 12.62 3.49
N HIS A 61 16.54 13.03 3.68
CA HIS A 61 17.05 13.38 5.00
C HIS A 61 16.18 14.50 5.59
N GLN A 62 15.81 14.40 6.88
CA GLN A 62 14.83 15.25 7.58
C GLN A 62 13.34 14.86 7.40
N GLY A 63 13.03 13.73 6.77
CA GLY A 63 11.67 13.16 6.75
C GLY A 63 10.74 13.74 5.68
N TYR A 64 11.29 14.50 4.72
CA TYR A 64 10.57 14.96 3.54
C TYR A 64 10.42 13.84 2.50
N PHE A 65 9.43 13.98 1.64
CA PHE A 65 9.19 13.11 0.49
C PHE A 65 9.45 13.88 -0.79
N ARG A 66 10.25 13.30 -1.70
CA ARG A 66 10.47 13.81 -3.05
C ARG A 66 9.95 12.82 -4.06
N ILE A 67 9.29 13.28 -5.11
CA ILE A 67 8.74 12.43 -6.17
C ILE A 67 9.39 12.77 -7.51
N GLN A 68 9.73 11.72 -8.26
CA GLN A 68 10.27 11.85 -9.60
C GLN A 68 9.10 11.91 -10.60
N THR A 69 8.82 13.11 -11.10
CA THR A 69 7.80 13.40 -12.13
C THR A 69 8.41 13.50 -13.53
N SER A 70 7.60 13.83 -14.54
CA SER A 70 8.08 14.12 -15.89
C SER A 70 9.12 15.24 -15.92
N GLU A 71 10.01 15.22 -16.92
CA GLU A 71 11.01 16.26 -17.15
C GLU A 71 10.36 17.64 -17.35
N GLY A 72 11.05 18.69 -16.90
CA GLY A 72 10.59 20.08 -16.99
C GLY A 72 9.65 20.54 -15.86
N VAL A 73 9.23 19.66 -14.95
CA VAL A 73 8.51 20.05 -13.73
C VAL A 73 9.50 20.22 -12.58
N PRO A 74 9.51 21.36 -11.86
CA PRO A 74 10.40 21.55 -10.72
C PRO A 74 10.22 20.45 -9.67
N GLU A 75 11.34 19.93 -9.17
CA GLU A 75 11.30 18.98 -8.07
C GLU A 75 10.64 19.63 -6.84
N ARG A 76 9.80 18.86 -6.16
CA ARG A 76 9.09 19.31 -4.96
C ARG A 76 9.31 18.34 -3.82
N MET A 77 9.45 18.93 -2.64
CA MET A 77 9.55 18.22 -1.37
C MET A 77 8.27 18.41 -0.58
N PHE A 78 7.78 17.34 0.03
CA PHE A 78 6.55 17.31 0.81
C PHE A 78 6.84 16.83 2.23
N LYS A 79 6.23 17.44 3.24
CA LYS A 79 6.39 17.02 4.64
C LYS A 79 5.73 15.68 4.93
N THR A 80 4.59 15.42 4.29
CA THR A 80 3.84 14.18 4.47
C THR A 80 3.36 13.60 3.14
N LEU A 81 3.07 12.30 3.13
CA LEU A 81 2.40 11.66 1.99
C LEU A 81 1.02 12.28 1.70
N LYS A 82 0.31 12.82 2.70
CA LYS A 82 -0.97 13.52 2.48
C LYS A 82 -0.76 14.76 1.63
N ASP A 83 0.24 15.57 1.96
CA ASP A 83 0.54 16.82 1.26
C ASP A 83 0.95 16.55 -0.18
N LEU A 84 1.75 15.49 -0.38
CA LEU A 84 2.09 14.99 -1.70
C LEU A 84 0.83 14.66 -2.49
N ILE A 85 -0.03 13.78 -1.97
CA ILE A 85 -1.28 13.40 -2.65
C ILE A 85 -2.14 14.62 -2.98
N TYR A 86 -2.36 15.51 -2.00
CA TYR A 86 -3.17 16.71 -2.18
C TYR A 86 -2.63 17.64 -3.29
N ALA A 87 -1.30 17.74 -3.42
CA ALA A 87 -0.70 18.51 -4.51
C ALA A 87 -1.01 17.88 -5.87
N PHE A 88 -0.93 16.56 -5.99
CA PHE A 88 -1.14 15.83 -7.24
C PHE A 88 -2.61 15.54 -7.58
N GLU A 89 -3.55 15.85 -6.69
CA GLU A 89 -4.99 15.90 -7.01
C GLU A 89 -5.31 17.07 -7.97
N LYS A 90 -4.44 18.08 -8.03
CA LYS A 90 -4.55 19.21 -8.95
C LYS A 90 -4.03 18.82 -10.35
N PRO A 91 -4.58 19.40 -11.43
CA PRO A 91 -4.09 19.16 -12.79
C PRO A 91 -2.70 19.78 -13.03
N ASN A 92 -2.01 19.29 -14.07
CA ASN A 92 -0.74 19.85 -14.58
C ASN A 92 0.40 19.87 -13.56
N GLN A 93 0.54 18.80 -12.78
CA GLN A 93 1.54 18.71 -11.71
C GLN A 93 2.74 17.81 -12.03
N GLY A 94 2.84 17.30 -13.27
CA GLY A 94 3.91 16.39 -13.71
C GLY A 94 3.57 14.89 -13.67
N LEU A 95 2.31 14.56 -13.40
CA LEU A 95 1.77 13.21 -13.62
C LEU A 95 0.99 13.18 -14.94
N ILE A 96 0.80 11.98 -15.49
CA ILE A 96 0.00 11.74 -16.69
C ILE A 96 -1.44 12.23 -16.52
N THR A 97 -1.98 12.10 -15.31
CA THR A 97 -3.31 12.58 -14.95
C THR A 97 -3.34 12.94 -13.47
N ASN A 98 -4.27 13.80 -13.08
CA ASN A 98 -4.44 14.19 -11.69
C ASN A 98 -5.04 13.05 -10.87
N LEU A 99 -4.65 12.96 -9.60
CA LEU A 99 -5.15 11.93 -8.69
C LEU A 99 -6.63 12.19 -8.38
N ARG A 100 -7.46 11.15 -8.47
CA ARG A 100 -8.93 11.27 -8.25
C ARG A 100 -9.50 10.19 -7.35
N TYR A 101 -9.10 8.94 -7.55
CA TYR A 101 -9.77 7.81 -6.92
C TYR A 101 -8.78 6.94 -6.13
N PRO A 102 -8.65 7.15 -4.80
CA PRO A 102 -7.78 6.31 -3.99
C PRO A 102 -8.31 4.87 -3.95
N VAL A 103 -7.45 3.90 -4.31
CA VAL A 103 -7.79 2.48 -4.26
C VAL A 103 -7.52 1.96 -2.85
N LYS A 104 -8.58 1.50 -2.18
CA LYS A 104 -8.50 0.96 -0.82
C LYS A 104 -7.83 -0.41 -0.79
N LYS A 105 -7.01 -0.68 0.25
CA LYS A 105 -6.54 -2.03 0.60
C LYS A 105 -7.71 -3.03 0.69
N PRO A 106 -7.68 -4.16 -0.04
CA PRO A 106 -8.62 -5.26 0.16
C PRO A 106 -8.64 -5.76 1.61
N LYS A 107 -9.82 -6.11 2.14
CA LYS A 107 -9.98 -6.58 3.53
C LYS A 107 -9.16 -7.85 3.84
N ALA A 108 -8.91 -8.72 2.84
CA ALA A 108 -8.11 -9.93 3.02
C ALA A 108 -6.63 -9.63 3.32
N LEU A 109 -6.04 -8.61 2.70
CA LEU A 109 -4.65 -8.20 2.96
C LEU A 109 -4.47 -7.59 4.36
N ARG A 110 -5.54 -7.08 4.97
CA ARG A 110 -5.51 -6.59 6.37
C ARG A 110 -5.35 -7.72 7.39
N ARG A 111 -5.80 -8.94 7.10
CA ARG A 111 -5.66 -10.10 7.99
C ARG A 111 -4.25 -10.70 7.94
N SER A 112 -3.64 -10.79 6.75
CA SER A 112 -2.29 -11.36 6.61
C SER A 112 -1.20 -10.53 7.31
N GLN A 113 -1.36 -9.21 7.40
CA GLN A 113 -0.43 -8.35 8.18
C GLN A 113 -0.53 -8.56 9.70
N ARG A 114 -1.66 -9.07 10.24
CA ARG A 114 -1.79 -9.43 11.68
C ARG A 114 -1.12 -10.75 12.03
N ILE A 115 -0.85 -11.61 11.05
CA ILE A 115 -0.23 -12.92 11.29
C ILE A 115 1.30 -12.82 11.29
N LYS A 116 1.90 -11.86 10.57
CA LYS A 116 3.36 -11.65 10.55
C LYS A 116 3.93 -10.91 11.77
N SER A 117 3.10 -10.40 12.68
CA SER A 117 3.53 -9.73 13.91
C SER A 117 3.38 -10.60 15.17
N GLY A 118 3.25 -11.92 15.01
CA GLY A 118 2.94 -12.85 16.11
C GLY A 118 3.72 -14.16 16.04
N MET A 119 5.00 -14.11 15.70
CA MET A 119 5.93 -15.20 16.00
C MET A 119 6.81 -14.74 17.15
N ASP A 120 6.24 -14.76 18.37
CA ASP A 120 6.96 -14.88 19.62
C ASP A 120 6.03 -15.61 20.62
N ASN A 121 6.54 -16.72 21.16
CA ASN A 121 6.10 -17.49 22.34
C ASN A 121 5.01 -18.56 22.18
N ILE A 122 5.52 -19.80 22.08
CA ILE A 122 4.94 -21.08 22.50
C ILE A 122 4.48 -21.01 23.96
N TYR A 123 3.31 -21.57 24.31
CA TYR A 123 3.04 -22.35 25.52
C TYR A 123 1.76 -23.17 25.30
N ASP A 124 1.89 -24.47 25.55
CA ASP A 124 0.87 -25.52 25.51
C ASP A 124 -0.37 -25.22 26.36
N GLU A 125 -1.55 -25.56 25.83
CA GLU A 125 -2.64 -26.18 26.60
C GLU A 125 -3.55 -26.92 25.61
N ALA A 126 -3.33 -28.23 25.48
CA ALA A 126 -4.27 -29.14 24.85
C ALA A 126 -5.32 -29.51 25.90
N ASP A 127 -6.50 -28.91 25.80
CA ASP A 127 -7.72 -29.43 26.42
C ASP A 127 -8.57 -30.03 25.31
N ASP A 128 -8.40 -31.33 25.08
CA ASP A 128 -9.43 -32.13 24.42
C ASP A 128 -9.57 -33.44 25.19
N SER A 129 -10.71 -33.51 25.87
CA SER A 129 -11.22 -34.59 26.70
C SER A 129 -11.32 -35.91 25.93
N ASP A 130 -10.44 -36.86 26.21
CA ASP A 130 -10.62 -38.25 25.75
C ASP A 130 -11.48 -39.04 26.74
N GLY A 131 -12.58 -39.58 26.23
CA GLY A 131 -13.60 -40.30 26.97
C GLY A 131 -13.14 -41.69 27.37
N TYR A 132 -13.22 -42.00 28.67
CA TYR A 132 -13.15 -43.38 29.14
C TYR A 132 -14.54 -43.92 29.51
N VAL A 133 -14.85 -45.01 28.81
CA VAL A 133 -16.03 -45.87 28.89
C VAL A 133 -16.26 -46.38 30.32
N THR A 134 -17.49 -46.24 30.82
CA THR A 134 -17.95 -46.99 32.01
C THR A 134 -18.50 -48.35 31.58
N VAL A 135 -17.87 -49.44 32.03
CA VAL A 135 -18.45 -50.79 32.00
C VAL A 135 -18.54 -51.39 33.41
N LEU A 136 -19.79 -51.68 33.80
CA LEU A 136 -20.28 -52.74 34.69
C LEU A 136 -19.98 -52.64 36.20
N PRO A 137 -20.91 -53.16 37.02
CA PRO A 137 -20.86 -54.58 37.42
C PRO A 137 -21.90 -55.48 36.76
#